data_AF-A0A523YDV4-F1
#
_entry.id   AF-A0A523YDV4-F1
#
_cell.length_a   1.000
_cell.length_b   1.000
_cell.length_c   1.000
_cell.angle_alpha   90.00
_cell.angle_beta   90.00
_cell.angle_gamma   90.00
#
_symmetry.space_group_name_H-M   'P 1'
#
loop_
_entity.id
_entity.type
_entity.pdbx_description
1 polymer ?
#
loop_
_entity_poly.entity_id
_entity_poly.type
_entity_poly.pdbx_seq_one_letter_code
_entity_poly.pdbx_strand_id
1 'polypeptide(L)'
;FDYPKEFESIKPIIQAISQNLYYEDEQFKIEILLGDARKSMPQIKEKIDIIYQDAFSPVRNPLLWTTEYFKDVRAICKEDAILTTYSTAAAIRLGLYENGFLIFIYYGVMTRFSTIASLKMLEGLEYIDMELKKVRNAEAKSFKDIDFQ
;
A
#
# COMPACT_ATOMS: atom_id res chain seq x y z
N PHE A 1 15.88 -7.59 -25.85
CA PHE A 1 14.53 -8.07 -25.48
C PHE A 1 13.56 -7.18 -26.22
N ASP A 2 12.75 -7.75 -27.11
CA ASP A 2 11.72 -6.99 -27.80
C ASP A 2 10.44 -7.05 -26.98
N TYR A 3 9.96 -5.88 -26.57
CA TYR A 3 8.66 -5.79 -25.90
C TYR A 3 7.54 -6.14 -26.88
N PRO A 4 6.42 -6.72 -26.39
CA PRO A 4 5.19 -6.87 -27.17
C PRO A 4 4.79 -5.57 -27.89
N LYS A 5 4.17 -5.69 -29.07
CA LYS A 5 3.81 -4.55 -29.92
C LYS A 5 2.87 -3.56 -29.23
N GLU A 6 2.07 -4.06 -28.30
CA GLU A 6 1.16 -3.30 -27.46
C GLU A 6 1.88 -2.22 -26.63
N PHE A 7 3.19 -2.39 -26.38
CA PHE A 7 4.00 -1.42 -25.66
C PHE A 7 4.73 -0.40 -26.55
N GLU A 8 4.59 -0.47 -27.89
CA GLU A 8 5.32 0.45 -28.78
C GLU A 8 5.02 1.91 -28.48
N SER A 9 3.77 2.25 -28.17
CA SER A 9 3.36 3.62 -27.85
C SER A 9 3.96 4.14 -26.53
N ILE A 10 4.16 3.27 -25.54
CA ILE A 10 4.72 3.64 -24.23
C ILE A 10 6.22 3.34 -24.11
N LYS A 11 6.84 2.78 -25.15
CA LYS A 11 8.26 2.43 -25.17
C LYS A 11 9.18 3.60 -24.80
N PRO A 12 8.96 4.84 -25.27
CA PRO A 12 9.79 5.99 -24.86
C PRO A 12 9.70 6.27 -23.36
N ILE A 13 8.51 6.10 -22.77
CA ILE A 13 8.25 6.28 -21.34
C ILE A 13 9.00 5.22 -20.54
N ILE A 14 8.88 3.94 -20.93
CA ILE A 14 9.58 2.82 -20.28
C ILE A 14 11.10 3.05 -20.33
N GLN A 15 11.62 3.49 -21.48
CA GLN A 15 13.05 3.78 -21.65
C GLN A 15 13.51 4.93 -20.74
N ALA A 16 12.76 6.04 -20.69
CA ALA A 16 13.06 7.17 -19.83
C ALA A 16 13.08 6.76 -18.35
N ILE A 17 12.03 6.07 -17.88
CA ILE A 17 11.95 5.59 -16.49
C ILE A 17 13.09 4.61 -16.19
N SER A 18 13.40 3.68 -17.09
CA SER A 18 14.46 2.68 -16.88
C SER A 18 15.86 3.29 -16.81
N GLN A 19 16.11 4.43 -17.46
CA GLN A 19 17.42 5.07 -17.50
C GLN A 19 17.56 6.15 -16.42
N ASN A 20 16.50 6.91 -16.20
CA ASN A 20 16.54 8.14 -15.41
C ASN A 20 15.76 8.02 -14.09
N LEU A 21 15.03 6.91 -13.88
CA LEU A 21 14.08 6.74 -12.77
C LEU A 21 12.98 7.81 -12.74
N TYR A 22 12.77 8.49 -13.86
CA TYR A 22 11.92 9.67 -13.97
C TYR A 22 11.35 9.81 -15.38
N TYR A 23 10.10 10.25 -15.47
CA TYR A 23 9.45 10.71 -16.69
C TYR A 23 8.40 11.77 -16.35
N GLU A 24 8.25 12.78 -17.20
CA GLU A 24 7.20 13.80 -17.07
C GLU A 24 6.84 14.35 -18.44
N ASP A 25 5.53 14.55 -18.67
CA ASP A 25 4.97 15.23 -19.83
C ASP A 25 3.79 16.14 -19.42
N GLU A 26 3.01 16.62 -20.39
CA GLU A 26 1.85 17.47 -20.12
C GLU A 26 0.69 16.76 -19.38
N GLN A 27 0.66 15.43 -19.35
CA GLN A 27 -0.42 14.63 -18.77
C GLN A 27 -0.05 14.05 -17.40
N PHE A 28 1.17 13.55 -17.22
CA PHE A 28 1.56 12.89 -15.97
C PHE A 28 3.08 12.90 -15.71
N LYS A 29 3.40 12.65 -14.43
CA LYS A 29 4.75 12.47 -13.91
C LYS A 29 4.88 11.08 -13.29
N ILE A 30 5.99 10.39 -13.57
CA ILE A 30 6.36 9.10 -12.95
C ILE A 30 7.75 9.24 -12.36
N GLU A 31 7.89 8.86 -11.10
CA GLU A 31 9.15 8.91 -10.36
C GLU A 31 9.37 7.58 -9.63
N ILE A 32 10.55 6.98 -9.80
CA ILE A 32 10.97 5.77 -9.09
C ILE A 32 12.00 6.18 -8.02
N LEU A 33 11.61 6.07 -6.76
CA LEU A 33 12.51 6.25 -5.64
C LEU A 33 13.28 4.96 -5.38
N LEU A 34 14.46 4.83 -6.00
CA LEU A 34 15.31 3.66 -5.83
C LEU A 34 15.92 3.60 -4.43
N GLY A 35 15.73 2.48 -3.73
CA GLY A 35 16.31 2.22 -2.42
C GLY A 35 15.35 1.51 -1.48
N ASP A 36 15.69 1.54 -0.19
CA ASP A 36 14.80 1.05 0.86
C ASP A 36 13.62 2.02 1.02
N ALA A 37 12.41 1.54 0.71
CA ALA A 37 11.18 2.33 0.82
C ALA A 37 11.00 2.95 2.20
N ARG A 38 11.50 2.30 3.26
CA ARG A 38 11.42 2.80 4.63
C ARG A 38 12.29 4.03 4.89
N LYS A 39 13.32 4.24 4.07
CA LYS A 39 14.19 5.41 4.11
C LYS A 39 13.70 6.50 3.16
N SER A 40 13.20 6.11 2.00
CA SER A 40 12.75 7.04 0.95
C SER A 40 11.36 7.63 1.22
N MET A 41 10.41 6.84 1.74
CA MET A 41 9.02 7.26 1.93
C MET A 41 8.86 8.46 2.87
N PRO A 42 9.57 8.54 4.02
CA PRO A 42 9.51 9.74 4.88
C PRO A 42 10.01 11.04 4.22
N GLN A 43 10.69 10.96 3.07
CA GLN A 43 11.19 12.13 2.34
C GLN A 43 10.19 12.68 1.32
N ILE A 44 9.09 11.96 1.04
CA ILE A 44 8.03 12.40 0.14
C ILE A 44 7.31 13.59 0.80
N LYS A 45 7.22 14.72 0.09
CA LYS A 45 6.63 15.97 0.62
C LYS A 45 5.18 16.12 0.20
N GLU A 46 4.83 15.51 -0.91
CA GLU A 46 3.50 15.48 -1.51
C GLU A 46 2.55 14.63 -0.66
N LYS A 47 1.27 14.98 -0.73
CA LYS A 47 0.20 14.17 -0.11
C LYS A 47 -0.43 13.26 -1.14
N ILE A 48 -0.54 11.98 -0.81
CA ILE A 48 -0.98 10.92 -1.71
C ILE A 48 -2.48 10.64 -1.53
N ASP A 49 -3.19 10.57 -2.66
CA ASP A 49 -4.61 10.22 -2.74
C ASP A 49 -4.84 8.70 -2.72
N ILE A 50 -4.03 7.94 -3.49
CA ILE A 50 -4.21 6.50 -3.66
C ILE A 50 -2.88 5.78 -3.47
N ILE A 51 -2.88 4.74 -2.64
CA ILE A 51 -1.72 3.91 -2.33
C ILE A 51 -2.00 2.48 -2.77
N TYR A 52 -1.14 1.96 -3.64
CA TYR A 52 -1.11 0.54 -4.00
C TYR A 52 -0.04 -0.17 -3.17
N GLN A 53 -0.45 -0.78 -2.06
CA GLN A 53 0.46 -1.55 -1.20
C GLN A 53 0.61 -2.97 -1.75
N ASP A 54 1.59 -3.13 -2.64
CA ASP A 54 1.88 -4.38 -3.35
C ASP A 54 3.33 -4.85 -3.15
N ALA A 55 3.76 -4.93 -1.89
CA ALA A 55 5.00 -5.59 -1.54
C ALA A 55 4.88 -7.12 -1.66
N PHE A 56 6.01 -7.84 -1.68
CA PHE A 56 6.00 -9.29 -1.45
C PHE A 56 5.29 -9.65 -0.15
N SER A 57 4.81 -10.90 -0.06
CA SER A 57 3.94 -11.33 1.04
C SER A 57 4.50 -10.97 2.42
N PRO A 58 3.63 -10.73 3.42
CA PRO A 58 4.09 -10.35 4.76
C PRO A 58 5.12 -11.31 5.37
N VAL A 59 5.06 -12.58 5.01
CA VAL A 59 6.05 -13.59 5.46
C VAL A 59 7.39 -13.45 4.73
N ARG A 60 7.38 -13.03 3.45
CA ARG A 60 8.59 -12.92 2.61
C ARG A 60 9.29 -11.57 2.76
N ASN A 61 8.55 -10.49 2.98
CA ASN A 61 9.12 -9.15 3.13
C ASN A 61 8.43 -8.38 4.27
N PRO A 62 8.57 -8.83 5.53
CA PRO A 62 7.77 -8.35 6.66
C PRO A 62 7.92 -6.87 6.99
N LEU A 63 9.11 -6.30 6.75
CA LEU A 63 9.42 -4.91 7.10
C LEU A 63 8.56 -3.88 6.34
N LEU A 64 7.94 -4.24 5.21
CA LEU A 64 6.99 -3.39 4.47
C LEU A 64 5.54 -3.60 4.90
N TRP A 65 5.33 -4.18 6.09
CA TRP A 65 4.00 -4.47 6.64
C TRP A 65 3.90 -4.22 8.14
N THR A 66 4.94 -3.64 8.74
CA THR A 66 4.97 -3.34 10.17
C THR A 66 4.11 -2.11 10.48
N THR A 67 3.78 -1.96 11.75
CA THR A 67 3.03 -0.79 12.22
C THR A 67 3.82 0.49 11.98
N GLU A 68 5.14 0.44 12.15
CA GLU A 68 6.05 1.55 11.90
C GLU A 68 6.09 1.92 10.42
N TYR A 69 6.13 0.93 9.52
CA TYR A 69 5.99 1.19 8.09
C TYR A 69 4.66 1.86 7.76
N PHE A 70 3.53 1.37 8.28
CA PHE A 70 2.23 1.98 8.03
C PHE A 70 2.06 3.36 8.68
N LYS A 71 2.83 3.69 9.71
CA LYS A 71 2.91 5.03 10.27
C LYS A 71 3.51 6.01 9.26
N ASP A 72 4.58 5.60 8.59
CA ASP A 72 5.21 6.41 7.54
C ASP A 72 4.27 6.54 6.32
N VAL A 73 3.56 5.47 5.94
CA VAL A 73 2.50 5.53 4.92
C VAL A 73 1.41 6.53 5.32
N ARG A 74 0.93 6.49 6.57
CA ARG A 74 -0.07 7.43 7.07
C ARG A 74 0.41 8.88 6.99
N ALA A 75 1.68 9.14 7.25
CA ALA A 75 2.25 10.49 7.25
C ALA A 75 2.16 11.19 5.88
N ILE A 76 2.19 10.43 4.79
CA ILE A 76 2.10 10.96 3.42
C ILE A 76 0.67 10.94 2.85
N CYS A 77 -0.31 10.39 3.56
CA CYS A 77 -1.70 10.36 3.10
C CYS A 77 -2.37 11.74 3.14
N LYS A 78 -3.27 11.99 2.18
CA LYS A 78 -4.38 12.95 2.35
C LYS A 78 -5.45 12.38 3.29
N GLU A 79 -6.32 13.26 3.80
CA GLU A 79 -7.41 12.89 4.73
C GLU A 79 -8.48 11.98 4.11
N ASP A 80 -8.55 11.91 2.79
CA ASP A 80 -9.45 11.04 2.02
C ASP A 80 -8.69 9.95 1.26
N ALA A 81 -7.43 9.70 1.63
CA ALA A 81 -6.61 8.71 0.96
C ALA A 81 -7.21 7.29 1.04
N ILE A 82 -6.97 6.53 -0.02
CA ILE A 82 -7.35 5.12 -0.14
C ILE A 82 -6.09 4.29 -0.32
N LEU A 83 -5.89 3.30 0.56
CA LEU A 83 -4.88 2.27 0.41
C LEU A 83 -5.54 0.96 0.00
N THR A 84 -4.98 0.28 -0.98
CA THR A 84 -5.42 -1.06 -1.37
C THR A 84 -4.27 -2.05 -1.29
N THR A 85 -4.59 -3.29 -0.90
CA THR A 85 -3.61 -4.38 -0.88
C THR A 85 -4.28 -5.73 -1.09
N TYR A 86 -3.60 -6.65 -1.76
CA TYR A 86 -4.06 -8.04 -1.88
C TYR A 86 -4.08 -8.75 -0.51
N SER A 87 -3.34 -8.26 0.48
CA SER A 87 -3.21 -8.93 1.77
C SER A 87 -4.48 -8.83 2.60
N THR A 88 -4.98 -9.97 3.07
CA THR A 88 -6.14 -10.08 3.97
C THR A 88 -5.76 -10.53 5.38
N ALA A 89 -4.45 -10.66 5.65
CA ALA A 89 -3.93 -11.15 6.90
C ALA A 89 -4.30 -10.22 8.07
N ALA A 90 -4.69 -10.82 9.20
CA ALA A 90 -5.19 -10.09 10.36
C ALA A 90 -4.14 -9.11 10.92
N ALA A 91 -2.88 -9.53 11.02
CA ALA A 91 -1.77 -8.68 11.49
C ALA A 91 -1.61 -7.39 10.67
N ILE A 92 -1.86 -7.46 9.36
CA ILE A 92 -1.71 -6.34 8.43
C ILE A 92 -2.86 -5.35 8.60
N ARG A 93 -4.09 -5.88 8.68
CA ARG A 93 -5.29 -5.07 8.98
C ARG A 93 -5.18 -4.39 10.34
N LEU A 94 -4.60 -5.07 11.34
CA LEU A 94 -4.30 -4.48 12.64
C LEU A 94 -3.25 -3.36 12.53
N GLY A 95 -2.14 -3.59 11.83
CA GLY A 95 -1.10 -2.56 11.63
C GLY A 95 -1.62 -1.29 10.92
N LEU A 96 -2.50 -1.45 9.92
CA LEU A 96 -3.20 -0.34 9.29
C LEU A 96 -4.17 0.35 10.27
N TYR A 97 -4.98 -0.43 10.99
CA TYR A 97 -5.97 0.10 11.93
C TYR A 97 -5.34 0.87 13.10
N GLU A 98 -4.22 0.39 13.64
CA GLU A 98 -3.44 1.08 14.68
C GLU A 98 -2.89 2.44 14.20
N ASN A 99 -2.74 2.62 12.88
CA ASN A 99 -2.36 3.89 12.25
C ASN A 99 -3.58 4.72 11.77
N GLY A 100 -4.77 4.39 12.28
CA GLY A 100 -6.00 5.16 12.10
C GLY A 100 -6.69 4.96 10.75
N PHE A 101 -6.38 3.88 10.03
CA PHE A 101 -7.17 3.48 8.86
C PHE A 101 -8.40 2.66 9.28
N LEU A 102 -9.54 2.96 8.68
CA LEU A 102 -10.72 2.11 8.67
C LEU A 102 -10.52 1.02 7.61
N ILE A 103 -10.93 -0.21 7.93
CA ILE A 103 -10.63 -1.39 7.12
C ILE A 103 -11.91 -1.91 6.46
N PHE A 104 -11.81 -2.22 5.18
CA PHE A 104 -12.90 -2.72 4.36
C PHE A 104 -12.47 -3.96 3.57
N ILE A 105 -13.44 -4.80 3.22
CA ILE A 105 -13.23 -5.93 2.31
C ILE A 105 -13.69 -5.53 0.92
N TYR A 106 -12.84 -5.83 -0.07
CA TYR A 106 -13.24 -5.80 -1.47
C TYR A 106 -13.42 -7.21 -2.01
N TYR A 107 -14.60 -7.43 -2.59
CA TYR A 107 -15.01 -8.68 -3.22
C TYR A 107 -14.84 -8.57 -4.73
N GLY A 108 -13.64 -8.84 -5.23
CA GLY A 108 -13.41 -8.86 -6.67
C GLY A 108 -14.07 -10.07 -7.34
N VAL A 109 -14.58 -9.87 -8.55
CA VAL A 109 -15.18 -10.94 -9.37
C VAL A 109 -14.07 -11.91 -9.78
N MET A 110 -14.23 -13.19 -9.45
CA MET A 110 -13.26 -14.28 -9.73
C MET A 110 -11.86 -14.10 -9.12
N THR A 111 -11.66 -13.12 -8.24
CA THR A 111 -10.40 -12.91 -7.53
C THR A 111 -10.56 -13.25 -6.05
N ARG A 112 -9.43 -13.40 -5.35
CA ARG A 112 -9.46 -13.46 -3.88
C ARG A 112 -9.94 -12.13 -3.32
N PHE A 113 -10.44 -12.18 -2.09
CA PHE A 113 -10.75 -10.98 -1.34
C PHE A 113 -9.47 -10.17 -1.10
N SER A 114 -9.62 -8.86 -1.08
CA SER A 114 -8.53 -7.93 -0.79
C SER A 114 -8.95 -6.96 0.32
N THR A 115 -7.98 -6.18 0.79
CA THR A 115 -8.22 -5.15 1.81
C THR A 115 -8.20 -3.78 1.13
N ILE A 116 -9.24 -2.99 1.42
CA ILE A 116 -9.25 -1.55 1.20
C ILE A 116 -9.14 -0.89 2.58
N ALA A 117 -8.33 0.16 2.68
CA ALA A 117 -8.14 0.93 3.89
C ALA A 117 -8.31 2.43 3.56
N SER A 118 -8.99 3.18 4.41
CA SER A 118 -9.16 4.62 4.23
C SER A 118 -9.23 5.33 5.58
N LEU A 119 -8.94 6.62 5.61
CA LEU A 119 -9.06 7.44 6.82
C LEU A 119 -10.51 7.84 7.12
N LYS A 120 -11.43 7.56 6.20
CA LYS A 120 -12.86 7.86 6.30
C LYS A 120 -13.69 6.63 6.00
N MET A 121 -14.96 6.67 6.43
CA MET A 121 -15.92 5.64 6.07
C MET A 121 -16.18 5.68 4.56
N LEU A 122 -16.11 4.52 3.93
CA LEU A 122 -16.43 4.35 2.51
C LEU A 122 -17.80 3.69 2.37
N GLU A 123 -18.67 4.31 1.59
CA GLU A 123 -19.98 3.75 1.27
C GLU A 123 -19.86 2.59 0.27
N GLY A 124 -20.76 1.61 0.37
CA GLY A 124 -20.81 0.48 -0.56
C GLY A 124 -19.75 -0.60 -0.37
N LEU A 125 -18.87 -0.47 0.63
CA LEU A 125 -17.89 -1.49 1.01
C LEU A 125 -18.20 -2.10 2.37
N GLU A 126 -17.91 -3.40 2.52
CA GLU A 126 -18.09 -4.08 3.81
C GLU A 126 -17.00 -3.62 4.78
N TYR A 127 -17.41 -2.89 5.81
CA TYR A 127 -16.54 -2.45 6.91
C TYR A 127 -16.20 -3.61 7.85
N ILE A 128 -14.94 -3.67 8.26
CA ILE A 128 -14.45 -4.60 9.29
C ILE A 128 -14.31 -3.87 10.61
N ASP A 129 -15.14 -4.25 11.59
CA ASP A 129 -14.95 -3.83 12.98
C ASP A 129 -13.70 -4.50 13.58
N MET A 130 -12.62 -3.72 13.64
CA MET A 130 -11.33 -4.19 14.13
C MET A 130 -11.28 -4.31 15.66
N GLU A 131 -12.09 -3.55 16.41
CA GLU A 131 -12.18 -3.70 17.86
C GLU A 131 -12.84 -5.03 18.22
N LEU A 132 -13.95 -5.36 17.56
CA LEU A 132 -14.60 -6.66 17.74
C LEU A 132 -13.67 -7.81 17.36
N LYS A 133 -12.84 -7.65 16.32
CA LYS A 133 -11.83 -8.65 15.95
C LYS A 133 -10.75 -8.83 17.02
N LYS A 134 -10.26 -7.74 17.62
CA LYS A 134 -9.29 -7.80 18.74
C LYS A 134 -9.88 -8.51 19.95
N VAL A 135 -11.14 -8.25 20.29
CA VAL A 135 -11.83 -8.95 21.39
C VAL A 135 -11.97 -10.45 21.11
N ARG A 136 -12.30 -10.83 19.88
CA ARG A 136 -12.47 -12.24 19.48
C ARG A 136 -11.16 -13.01 19.36
N ASN A 137 -10.03 -12.33 19.15
CA ASN A 137 -8.72 -12.94 19.07
C ASN A 137 -7.69 -12.07 19.80
N ALA A 138 -7.57 -12.28 21.11
CA ALA A 138 -6.66 -11.53 21.97
C ALA A 138 -5.17 -11.75 21.64
N GLU A 139 -4.82 -12.82 20.94
CA GLU A 139 -3.45 -13.10 20.50
C GLU A 139 -3.09 -12.40 19.18
N ALA A 140 -4.09 -11.84 18.47
CA ALA A 140 -3.84 -11.14 17.22
C ALA A 140 -3.02 -9.87 17.48
N LYS A 141 -1.87 -9.78 16.82
CA LYS A 141 -0.95 -8.65 16.93
C LYS A 141 -0.54 -8.18 15.54
N SER A 142 -0.40 -6.88 15.38
CA SER A 142 0.28 -6.29 14.24
C SER A 142 1.75 -6.69 14.23
N PHE A 143 2.37 -6.74 13.05
CA PHE A 143 3.83 -6.81 12.96
C PHE A 143 4.47 -5.52 13.48
N LYS A 144 5.58 -5.66 14.19
CA LYS A 144 6.45 -4.57 14.62
C LYS A 144 7.84 -4.78 14.02
N ASP A 145 8.56 -3.69 13.78
CA ASP A 145 9.93 -3.79 13.26
C ASP A 145 10.85 -4.66 14.10
N ILE A 146 10.71 -4.56 15.43
CA ILE A 146 11.52 -5.30 16.40
C ILE A 146 11.37 -6.82 16.28
N ASP A 147 10.28 -7.29 15.67
CA ASP A 147 10.03 -8.72 15.46
C ASP A 147 10.93 -9.31 14.35
N PHE A 148 11.63 -8.46 13.58
CA PHE A 148 12.39 -8.84 12.39
C PHE A 148 13.82 -8.26 12.38
N GLN A 149 14.33 -7.84 13.54
CA GLN A 149 15.71 -7.39 13.74
C GLN A 149 16.63 -8.53 14.18
#